data_AF-A0A3D4XEK5-F1
#
_entry.id   AF-A0A3D4XEK5-F1
#
_cell.length_a   1.000
_cell.length_b   1.000
_cell.length_c   1.000
_cell.angle_alpha   90.00
_cell.angle_beta   90.00
_cell.angle_gamma   90.00
#
_symmetry.space_group_name_H-M   'P 1'
#
loop_
_entity.id
_entity.type
_entity.pdbx_description
1 polymer ?
#
loop_
_entity_poly.entity_id
_entity_poly.type
_entity_poly.pdbx_seq_one_letter_code
_entity_poly.pdbx_strand_id
1 'polypeptide(L)'
;DKESEYRLFRTALGRTFYERLIRDEGRDVMEERQYLDIDGTKSVVENGMTHVVATGGGSYDLPFVCGEDVRIIIKNYISYHKETGQAYVADFRLAGFEGEEAGYDAI
;
A
#
# COMPACT_ATOMS: atom_id res chain seq x y z
N ASP A 1 0.42 -16.52 5.39
CA ASP A 1 0.22 -17.24 4.13
C ASP A 1 0.31 -16.20 3.01
N LYS A 2 0.99 -16.49 1.90
CA LYS A 2 1.27 -15.50 0.83
C LYS A 2 -0.01 -15.07 0.11
N GLU A 3 -1.00 -15.96 0.11
CA GLU A 3 -2.30 -15.74 -0.50
C GLU A 3 -3.31 -15.07 0.45
N SER A 4 -2.86 -14.61 1.62
CA SER A 4 -3.73 -14.06 2.65
C SER A 4 -3.27 -12.69 3.15
N GLU A 5 -4.22 -11.77 3.34
CA GLU A 5 -3.99 -10.47 3.96
C GLU A 5 -4.67 -10.40 5.32
N TYR A 6 -3.94 -9.90 6.33
CA TYR A 6 -4.50 -9.45 7.60
C TYR A 6 -4.55 -7.93 7.65
N ARG A 7 -5.74 -7.37 7.88
CA ARG A 7 -5.96 -5.92 7.97
C ARG A 7 -6.57 -5.57 9.31
N LEU A 8 -5.90 -4.69 10.07
CA LEU A 8 -6.43 -4.07 11.28
C LEU A 8 -6.71 -2.59 11.00
N PHE A 9 -7.96 -2.16 11.07
CA PHE A 9 -8.34 -0.80 10.71
C PHE A 9 -9.52 -0.30 11.54
N ARG A 10 -9.76 1.01 11.53
CA ARG A 10 -10.99 1.61 12.07
C ARG A 10 -11.54 2.57 11.02
N THR A 11 -12.86 2.60 10.87
CA THR A 11 -13.51 3.42 9.83
C THR A 11 -13.54 4.91 10.15
N ALA A 12 -13.52 5.26 11.44
CA ALA A 12 -13.46 6.64 11.89
C ALA A 12 -12.74 6.74 13.25
N LEU A 13 -12.22 7.93 13.56
CA LEU A 13 -11.70 8.25 14.88
C LEU A 13 -12.82 8.05 15.93
N GLY A 14 -12.53 7.27 16.97
CA GLY A 14 -13.50 6.92 18.02
C GLY A 14 -14.32 5.65 17.78
N ARG A 15 -14.12 4.96 16.64
CA ARG A 15 -14.67 3.60 16.44
C ARG A 15 -13.68 2.54 16.90
N THR A 16 -14.20 1.39 17.33
CA THR A 16 -13.41 0.20 17.64
C THR A 16 -12.66 -0.25 16.40
N PHE A 17 -11.49 -0.86 16.61
CA PHE A 17 -10.76 -1.52 15.54
C PHE A 17 -11.54 -2.75 15.05
N TYR A 18 -11.42 -2.99 13.76
CA TYR A 18 -11.90 -4.18 13.08
C TYR A 18 -10.68 -4.88 12.49
N GLU A 19 -10.65 -6.19 12.64
CA GLU A 19 -9.70 -7.03 11.93
C GLU A 19 -10.40 -7.81 10.82
N ARG A 20 -9.65 -8.11 9.77
CA ARG A 20 -10.11 -8.93 8.66
C ARG A 20 -8.96 -9.77 8.14
N LEU A 21 -9.22 -11.07 7.92
CA LEU A 21 -8.33 -11.98 7.22
C LEU A 21 -9.02 -12.43 5.93
N ILE A 22 -8.39 -12.23 4.77
CA ILE A 22 -8.97 -12.60 3.46
C ILE A 22 -7.96 -13.42 2.69
N ARG A 23 -8.44 -14.44 1.98
CA ARG A 23 -7.66 -15.19 0.99
C ARG A 23 -8.00 -14.74 -0.44
N ASP A 24 -7.02 -14.81 -1.33
CA ASP A 24 -7.16 -14.30 -2.70
C ASP A 24 -7.69 -15.31 -3.72
N GLU A 25 -7.95 -16.54 -3.30
CA GLU A 25 -8.35 -17.64 -4.17
C GLU A 25 -9.55 -17.27 -5.07
N GLY A 26 -9.32 -17.25 -6.39
CA GLY A 26 -10.35 -17.11 -7.42
C GLY A 26 -10.91 -15.70 -7.63
N ARG A 27 -10.25 -14.64 -7.13
CA ARG A 27 -10.67 -13.25 -7.37
C ARG A 27 -9.89 -12.62 -8.52
N ASP A 28 -10.57 -11.81 -9.32
CA ASP A 28 -9.91 -10.98 -10.34
C ASP A 28 -9.16 -9.83 -9.65
N VAL A 29 -7.87 -9.69 -9.97
CA VAL A 29 -6.99 -8.70 -9.34
C VAL A 29 -6.26 -7.89 -10.41
N MET A 30 -6.20 -6.59 -10.19
CA MET A 30 -5.39 -5.66 -10.97
C MET A 30 -4.35 -5.01 -10.06
N GLU A 31 -3.08 -5.09 -10.45
CA GLU A 31 -2.00 -4.41 -9.72
C GLU A 31 -1.75 -3.01 -10.27
N GLU A 32 -1.64 -2.06 -9.36
CA GLU A 32 -1.28 -0.67 -9.63
C GLU A 32 -0.01 -0.31 -8.86
N ARG A 33 0.87 0.47 -9.48
CA ARG A 33 2.11 0.98 -8.87
C ARG A 33 2.01 2.49 -8.79
N GLN A 34 2.11 3.04 -7.58
CA GLN A 34 2.08 4.49 -7.35
C GLN A 34 3.37 4.96 -6.69
N TYR A 35 3.96 6.04 -7.19
CA TYR A 35 5.11 6.67 -6.53
C TYR A 35 4.69 7.29 -5.20
N LEU A 36 5.58 7.20 -4.21
CA LEU A 36 5.41 7.95 -2.98
C LEU A 36 5.76 9.42 -3.21
N ASP A 37 5.02 10.31 -2.55
CA ASP A 37 5.36 11.73 -2.52
C ASP A 37 6.52 11.95 -1.54
N ILE A 38 7.72 12.13 -2.09
CA ILE A 38 8.98 12.27 -1.36
C ILE A 38 9.69 13.53 -1.87
N ASP A 39 10.02 14.44 -0.95
CA ASP A 39 10.98 15.51 -1.18
C ASP A 39 12.36 15.02 -0.77
N GLY A 40 13.17 14.52 -1.72
CA GLY A 40 14.50 13.98 -1.41
C GLY A 40 15.53 15.04 -1.03
N THR A 41 15.20 16.33 -1.08
CA THR A 41 16.06 17.38 -0.50
C THR A 41 15.89 17.52 1.01
N LYS A 42 14.76 17.03 1.56
CA LYS A 42 14.42 17.15 2.99
C LYS A 42 14.29 15.81 3.71
N SER A 43 14.05 14.74 2.97
CA SER A 43 13.92 13.39 3.53
C SER A 43 15.30 12.87 3.94
N VAL A 44 15.37 12.14 5.06
CA VAL A 44 16.62 11.64 5.62
C VAL A 44 16.53 10.16 5.99
N VAL A 45 17.64 9.46 5.85
CA VAL A 45 17.78 8.07 6.28
C VAL A 45 18.48 8.05 7.64
N GLU A 46 17.81 7.53 8.65
CA GLU A 46 18.33 7.40 10.01
C GLU A 46 18.00 6.03 10.59
N ASN A 47 18.98 5.36 11.18
CA ASN A 47 18.82 4.04 11.83
C ASN A 47 18.17 2.97 10.94
N GLY A 48 18.43 2.98 9.63
CA GLY A 48 17.86 2.00 8.68
C GLY A 48 16.40 2.26 8.30
N MET A 49 15.85 3.41 8.68
CA MET A 49 14.51 3.87 8.31
C MET A 49 14.62 5.15 7.49
N THR A 50 13.61 5.42 6.65
CA THR A 50 13.53 6.67 5.89
C THR A 50 12.49 7.57 6.53
N HIS A 51 12.93 8.72 7.05
CA HIS A 51 12.04 9.80 7.44
C HIS A 51 11.70 10.63 6.21
N VAL A 52 10.48 10.48 5.71
CA VAL A 52 10.03 11.14 4.49
C VAL A 52 9.35 12.47 4.82
N VAL A 53 9.70 13.49 4.06
CA VAL A 53 8.95 14.74 3.97
C VAL A 53 8.25 14.77 2.61
N ALA A 54 6.93 14.96 2.61
CA ALA A 54 6.15 15.08 1.37
C ALA A 54 6.41 16.44 0.68
N THR A 55 6.30 16.51 -0.65
CA THR A 55 6.56 17.77 -1.39
C THR A 55 5.60 18.90 -0.99
N GLY A 56 4.36 18.55 -0.63
CA GLY A 56 3.36 19.49 -0.10
C GLY A 56 3.49 19.83 1.39
N GLY A 57 4.48 19.24 2.09
CA GLY A 57 4.62 19.31 3.55
C GLY A 57 3.90 18.18 4.29
N GLY A 58 4.23 18.01 5.57
CA GLY A 58 3.91 16.81 6.34
C GLY A 58 5.02 15.76 6.23
N SER A 59 5.07 14.83 7.19
CA SER A 59 6.09 13.80 7.24
C SER A 59 5.55 12.47 7.73
N TYR A 60 6.23 11.39 7.33
CA TYR A 60 5.94 10.02 7.71
C TYR A 60 7.21 9.18 7.70
N ASP A 61 7.22 8.10 8.48
CA ASP A 61 8.34 7.18 8.55
C ASP A 61 8.08 5.93 7.71
N LEU A 62 9.08 5.51 6.95
CA LEU A 62 9.12 4.21 6.29
C LEU A 62 10.09 3.30 7.05
N PRO A 63 9.68 2.07 7.39
CA PRO A 63 10.47 1.14 8.20
C PRO A 63 11.62 0.47 7.42
N PHE A 64 12.06 1.09 6.32
CA PHE A 64 13.13 0.65 5.45
C PHE A 64 13.79 1.86 4.80
N VAL A 65 15.02 1.66 4.30
CA VAL A 65 15.73 2.65 3.48
C VAL A 65 15.12 2.67 2.09
N CYS A 66 14.86 3.86 1.53
CA CYS A 66 14.41 3.99 0.15
C CYS A 66 14.82 5.33 -0.47
N GLY A 67 15.02 5.33 -1.79
CA GLY A 67 15.15 6.54 -2.61
C GLY A 67 13.80 7.07 -3.12
N GLU A 68 13.86 8.11 -3.95
CA GLU A 68 12.67 8.80 -4.50
C GLU A 68 11.82 7.94 -5.45
N ASP A 69 12.41 6.91 -6.08
CA ASP A 69 11.74 6.06 -7.06
C ASP A 69 10.90 4.93 -6.45
N VAL A 70 10.78 4.89 -5.12
CA VAL A 70 9.98 3.90 -4.42
C VAL A 70 8.51 4.03 -4.78
N ARG A 71 7.90 2.89 -5.09
CA ARG A 71 6.49 2.76 -5.43
C ARG A 71 5.80 1.86 -4.42
N ILE A 72 4.56 2.19 -4.09
CA ILE A 72 3.67 1.27 -3.40
C ILE A 72 2.93 0.41 -4.42
N ILE A 73 2.84 -0.89 -4.14
CA ILE A 73 2.06 -1.84 -4.94
C ILE A 73 0.68 -1.96 -4.33
N ILE A 74 -0.35 -1.64 -5.11
CA ILE A 74 -1.75 -1.72 -4.72
C ILE A 74 -2.40 -2.86 -5.51
N LYS A 75 -2.92 -3.87 -4.81
CA LYS A 75 -3.74 -4.93 -5.41
C LYS A 75 -5.20 -4.51 -5.31
N ASN A 76 -5.82 -4.22 -6.45
CA ASN A 76 -7.23 -3.87 -6.58
C ASN A 76 -8.03 -5.13 -6.93
N TYR A 77 -8.97 -5.51 -6.06
CA TYR A 77 -9.86 -6.64 -6.31
C TYR A 77 -11.05 -6.18 -7.12
N ILE A 78 -11.23 -6.79 -8.29
CA ILE A 78 -12.25 -6.41 -9.25
C ILE A 78 -13.50 -7.26 -9.02
N SER A 79 -14.64 -6.59 -9.05
CA SER A 79 -15.96 -7.21 -9.12
C SER A 79 -16.75 -6.56 -10.25
N TYR A 80 -17.90 -7.14 -10.58
CA TYR A 80 -18.72 -6.72 -11.71
C TYR A 80 -20.16 -6.47 -11.27
N HIS A 81 -20.72 -5.35 -11.71
CA HIS A 81 -22.15 -5.09 -11.54
C HIS A 81 -22.95 -6.12 -12.35
N LYS A 82 -23.84 -6.88 -11.70
CA LYS A 82 -24.62 -7.95 -12.34
C LYS A 82 -25.48 -7.46 -13.51
N GLU A 83 -25.97 -6.23 -13.42
CA GLU A 83 -26.90 -5.66 -14.40
C GLU A 83 -26.19 -5.10 -15.64
N THR A 84 -25.02 -4.49 -15.46
CA THR A 84 -24.31 -3.76 -16.53
C THR A 84 -23.04 -4.45 -17.00
N GLY A 85 -22.52 -5.41 -16.23
CA GLY A 85 -21.22 -6.04 -16.47
C GLY A 85 -20.02 -5.10 -16.26
N GLN A 86 -20.23 -3.90 -15.73
CA GLN A 86 -19.14 -2.94 -15.51
C GLN A 86 -18.26 -3.38 -14.33
N ALA A 87 -16.95 -3.37 -14.55
CA ALA A 87 -15.95 -3.64 -13.53
C ALA A 87 -15.86 -2.47 -12.54
N TYR A 88 -15.66 -2.79 -11.27
CA TYR A 88 -15.35 -1.82 -10.22
C TYR A 88 -14.38 -2.42 -9.20
N VAL A 89 -13.63 -1.55 -8.52
CA VAL A 89 -12.76 -1.95 -7.41
C VAL A 89 -13.65 -2.21 -6.19
N ALA A 90 -13.83 -3.48 -5.84
CA ALA A 90 -14.63 -3.89 -4.68
C ALA A 90 -13.83 -3.78 -3.38
N ASP A 91 -12.51 -3.90 -3.48
CA ASP A 91 -11.59 -3.89 -2.35
C ASP A 91 -10.18 -3.56 -2.85
N PHE A 92 -9.30 -3.13 -1.94
CA PHE A 92 -7.90 -2.94 -2.25
C PHE A 92 -7.01 -3.29 -1.07
N ARG A 93 -5.76 -3.63 -1.37
CA ARG A 93 -4.72 -3.80 -0.36
C ARG A 93 -3.37 -3.27 -0.79
N LEU A 94 -2.57 -2.89 0.19
CA LEU A 94 -1.17 -2.55 0.02
C LEU A 94 -0.38 -3.86 0.03
N ALA A 95 0.14 -4.25 -1.13
CA ALA A 95 0.83 -5.53 -1.31
C ALA A 95 2.33 -5.45 -0.99
N GLY A 96 2.90 -4.25 -0.97
CA GLY A 96 4.30 -4.02 -0.67
C GLY A 96 4.83 -2.76 -1.33
N PHE A 97 6.16 -2.69 -1.43
CA PHE A 97 6.88 -1.61 -2.10
C PHE A 97 7.74 -2.18 -3.22
N GLU A 98 8.06 -1.35 -4.21
CA GLU A 98 8.95 -1.66 -5.35
C GLU A 98 9.95 -0.51 -5.52
N GLY A 99 11.24 -0.80 -5.69
CA GLY A 99 12.28 0.21 -5.92
C GLY A 99 13.69 -0.34 -5.66
N GLU A 100 14.73 0.26 -6.26
CA GLU A 100 16.11 -0.27 -6.24
C GLU A 100 16.73 -0.39 -4.83
N GLU A 101 16.23 0.37 -3.85
CA GLU A 101 16.70 0.32 -2.45
C GLU A 101 15.63 -0.14 -1.45
N ALA A 102 14.40 -0.40 -1.90
CA ALA A 102 13.36 -0.93 -1.03
C ALA A 102 13.78 -2.35 -0.63
N GLY A 103 14.33 -2.51 0.58
CA GLY A 103 14.72 -3.81 1.17
C GLY A 103 13.53 -4.73 1.48
N TYR A 104 12.50 -4.70 0.64
CA TYR A 104 11.26 -5.45 0.71
C TYR A 104 11.00 -6.03 -0.69
N ASP A 105 11.46 -7.26 -0.92
CA ASP A 105 10.93 -8.06 -2.02
C ASP A 105 9.44 -8.27 -1.76
N ALA A 106 8.60 -7.88 -2.72
CA ALA A 106 7.16 -8.15 -2.68
C ALA A 106 6.93 -9.66 -2.45
N ILE A 107 6.17 -9.98 -1.40
CA ILE A 107 5.98 -11.35 -0.89
C ILE A 107 5.14 -12.20 -1.86
#